data_AF-A0A847LPQ2-F1
#
_entry.id   AF-A0A847LPQ2-F1
#
_cell.length_a   1.000
_cell.length_b   1.000
_cell.length_c   1.000
_cell.angle_alpha   90.00
_cell.angle_beta   90.00
_cell.angle_gamma   90.00
#
_symmetry.space_group_name_H-M   'P 1'
#
loop_
_entity.id
_entity.type
_entity.pdbx_description
1 polymer ?
#
loop_
_entity_poly.entity_id
_entity_poly.type
_entity_poly.pdbx_seq_one_letter_code
_entity_poly.pdbx_strand_id
1 'polypeptide(L)'
;MDNREAVEKVYRAIREYFASSPYENEVVLILLIPSFVILAWLFFTMRPAKRGPTYPAKELEFFRMATLQKGLEDFDRSLLIDLAETYQIRPLYKIVLEHETFRMLQEKFRRDHPETTSTGDVKPSVAYLASLEKKLFPEEA
;
A
#
# COMPACT_ATOMS: atom_id res chain seq x y z
N MET A 1 -35.22 -0.67 -22.88
CA MET A 1 -34.89 -2.06 -23.23
C MET A 1 -34.78 -2.83 -21.94
N ASP A 2 -35.64 -3.82 -21.75
CA ASP A 2 -35.78 -4.55 -20.50
C ASP A 2 -34.54 -5.44 -20.30
N ASN A 3 -33.89 -5.37 -19.13
CA ASN A 3 -32.63 -6.08 -18.86
C ASN A 3 -32.78 -7.60 -19.05
N ARG A 4 -33.99 -8.12 -18.88
CA ARG A 4 -34.31 -9.54 -19.09
C ARG A 4 -34.19 -9.96 -20.56
N GLU A 5 -34.65 -9.15 -21.51
CA GLU A 5 -34.55 -9.45 -22.93
C GLU A 5 -33.10 -9.41 -23.44
N ALA A 6 -32.28 -8.50 -22.89
CA ALA A 6 -30.86 -8.44 -23.19
C ALA A 6 -30.14 -9.71 -22.72
N VAL A 7 -30.46 -10.17 -21.51
CA VAL A 7 -29.91 -11.40 -20.93
C VAL A 7 -30.36 -12.63 -21.73
N GLU A 8 -31.62 -12.73 -22.13
CA GLU A 8 -32.12 -13.85 -22.95
C GLU A 8 -31.47 -13.92 -24.34
N LYS A 9 -31.26 -12.75 -24.99
CA LYS A 9 -30.54 -12.69 -26.27
C LYS A 9 -29.10 -13.15 -26.13
N VAL A 10 -28.43 -12.78 -25.03
CA VAL A 10 -27.07 -13.24 -24.71
C VAL A 10 -27.05 -14.76 -24.48
N TYR A 11 -27.99 -15.32 -23.71
CA TYR A 11 -28.07 -16.77 -23.50
C TYR A 11 -28.33 -17.53 -24.79
N ARG A 12 -29.21 -17.02 -25.67
CA ARG A 12 -29.49 -17.64 -26.96
C ARG A 12 -28.27 -17.57 -27.88
N ALA A 13 -27.58 -16.44 -27.95
CA ALA A 13 -26.36 -16.28 -28.74
C ALA A 13 -25.22 -17.18 -28.24
N ILE A 14 -25.05 -17.29 -26.91
CA ILE A 14 -24.08 -18.22 -26.30
C ILE A 14 -24.44 -19.65 -26.68
N ARG A 15 -25.69 -20.07 -26.49
CA ARG A 15 -26.14 -21.43 -26.80
C ARG A 15 -25.94 -21.80 -28.27
N GLU A 16 -26.20 -20.87 -29.17
CA GLU A 16 -26.07 -21.06 -30.62
C GLU A 16 -24.59 -21.12 -31.06
N TYR A 17 -23.73 -20.30 -30.44
CA TYR A 17 -22.27 -20.38 -30.63
C TYR A 17 -21.69 -21.70 -30.13
N PHE A 18 -22.22 -22.24 -29.03
CA PHE A 18 -21.81 -23.52 -28.48
C PHE A 18 -22.41 -24.75 -29.19
N ALA A 19 -23.41 -24.58 -30.06
CA ALA A 19 -24.12 -25.68 -30.73
C ALA A 19 -23.51 -26.12 -32.07
N SER A 20 -22.64 -25.31 -32.70
CA SER A 20 -22.20 -25.53 -34.09
C SER A 20 -21.14 -26.61 -34.28
N SER A 21 -20.33 -26.93 -33.27
CA SER A 21 -19.34 -28.02 -33.32
C SER A 21 -19.04 -28.57 -31.92
N PRO A 22 -19.57 -29.76 -31.53
CA PRO A 22 -19.45 -30.25 -30.15
C PRO A 22 -18.00 -30.49 -29.70
N TYR A 23 -17.12 -30.95 -30.60
CA TYR A 23 -15.74 -31.30 -30.27
C TYR A 23 -14.81 -30.08 -30.06
N GLU A 24 -14.90 -29.06 -30.91
CA GLU A 24 -14.06 -27.86 -30.76
C GLU A 24 -14.45 -27.07 -29.50
N ASN A 25 -15.75 -26.98 -29.24
CA ASN A 25 -16.29 -26.26 -28.10
C ASN A 25 -15.97 -26.95 -26.77
N GLU A 26 -15.99 -28.28 -26.72
CA GLU A 26 -15.63 -29.05 -25.53
C GLU A 26 -14.14 -28.88 -25.19
N VAL A 27 -13.26 -28.90 -26.19
CA VAL A 27 -11.82 -28.64 -26.02
C VAL A 27 -11.56 -27.21 -25.56
N VAL A 28 -12.24 -26.22 -26.13
CA VAL A 28 -12.14 -24.82 -25.71
C VAL A 28 -12.62 -24.64 -24.27
N LEU A 29 -13.74 -25.26 -23.87
CA LEU A 29 -14.24 -25.21 -22.49
C LEU A 29 -13.28 -25.87 -21.50
N ILE A 30 -12.72 -27.03 -21.85
CA ILE A 30 -11.74 -27.74 -21.03
C ILE A 30 -10.46 -26.91 -20.83
N LEU A 31 -10.10 -26.03 -21.77
CA LEU A 31 -8.95 -25.13 -21.64
C LEU A 31 -9.29 -23.80 -20.94
N LEU A 32 -10.49 -23.26 -21.20
CA LEU A 32 -10.93 -21.96 -20.69
C LEU A 32 -11.20 -22.00 -19.19
N ILE A 33 -11.84 -23.06 -18.69
CA ILE A 33 -12.16 -23.21 -17.27
C ILE A 33 -10.90 -23.21 -16.39
N PRO A 34 -9.87 -24.06 -16.62
CA PRO A 34 -8.68 -24.07 -15.78
C PRO A 34 -7.86 -22.79 -15.92
N SER A 35 -7.76 -22.21 -17.11
CA SER A 35 -7.05 -20.93 -17.29
C SER A 35 -7.74 -19.78 -16.55
N PHE A 36 -9.08 -19.72 -16.56
CA PHE A 36 -9.85 -18.74 -15.79
C PHE A 36 -9.67 -18.93 -14.28
N VAL A 37 -9.67 -20.18 -13.79
CA VAL A 37 -9.43 -20.48 -12.37
C VAL A 37 -8.03 -20.05 -11.93
N ILE A 38 -7.00 -20.31 -12.75
CA ILE A 38 -5.62 -19.88 -12.46
C ILE A 38 -5.53 -18.35 -12.44
N LEU A 39 -6.15 -17.66 -13.39
CA LEU A 39 -6.17 -16.19 -13.44
C LEU A 39 -6.91 -15.59 -12.23
N ALA A 40 -8.05 -16.16 -11.86
CA ALA A 40 -8.77 -15.74 -10.66
C ALA A 40 -7.93 -15.95 -9.40
N TRP A 41 -7.27 -17.11 -9.28
CA TRP A 41 -6.40 -17.41 -8.16
C TRP A 41 -5.20 -16.47 -8.07
N LEU A 42 -4.53 -16.18 -9.20
CA LEU A 42 -3.48 -15.17 -9.28
C LEU A 42 -3.99 -13.78 -8.89
N PHE A 43 -5.18 -13.39 -9.35
CA PHE A 43 -5.79 -12.12 -8.99
C PHE A 43 -6.09 -12.02 -7.48
N PHE A 44 -6.54 -13.09 -6.85
CA PHE A 44 -6.80 -13.12 -5.40
C PHE A 44 -5.50 -13.15 -4.57
N THR A 45 -4.47 -13.84 -5.03
CA THR A 45 -3.17 -13.94 -4.33
C THR A 45 -2.30 -12.69 -4.50
N MET A 46 -2.47 -11.94 -5.58
CA MET A 46 -1.79 -10.66 -5.81
C MET A 46 -2.39 -9.48 -5.05
N ARG A 47 -3.50 -9.66 -4.33
CA ARG A 47 -4.01 -8.58 -3.46
C ARG A 47 -2.99 -8.37 -2.33
N PRO A 48 -2.38 -7.17 -2.20
CA PRO A 48 -1.52 -6.90 -1.06
C PRO A 48 -2.36 -7.14 0.19
N ALA A 49 -1.86 -8.01 1.07
CA ALA A 49 -2.43 -8.14 2.40
C ALA A 49 -2.46 -6.73 2.98
N LYS A 50 -3.65 -6.14 3.13
CA LYS A 50 -3.82 -4.93 3.92
C LYS A 50 -3.40 -5.33 5.32
N ARG A 51 -2.13 -5.13 5.66
CA ARG A 51 -1.64 -5.29 7.02
C ARG A 51 -2.45 -4.30 7.82
N GLY A 52 -3.34 -4.83 8.66
CA GLY A 52 -4.06 -4.01 9.62
C GLY A 52 -3.05 -3.25 10.49
N PRO A 53 -3.49 -2.18 11.16
CA PRO A 53 -2.59 -1.34 11.95
C PRO A 53 -1.80 -2.20 12.93
N THR A 54 -0.47 -2.15 12.85
CA THR A 54 0.43 -2.93 13.71
C THR A 54 0.42 -2.42 15.15
N TYR A 55 -0.13 -1.21 15.37
CA TYR A 55 -0.16 -0.50 16.64
C TYR A 55 -1.54 -0.55 17.34
N PRO A 56 -1.57 -0.62 18.68
CA PRO A 56 -2.79 -0.47 19.47
C PRO A 56 -3.53 0.84 19.18
N ALA A 57 -4.88 0.81 19.19
CA ALA A 57 -5.71 1.99 18.91
C ALA A 57 -5.39 3.21 19.81
N LYS A 58 -5.12 2.98 21.09
CA LYS A 58 -4.73 4.04 22.03
C LYS A 58 -3.45 4.76 21.61
N GLU A 59 -2.47 4.01 21.11
CA GLU A 59 -1.17 4.55 20.69
C GLU A 59 -1.31 5.39 19.41
N LEU A 60 -2.17 4.96 18.48
CA LEU A 60 -2.54 5.73 17.30
C LEU A 60 -3.28 7.03 17.66
N GLU A 61 -4.17 7.00 18.65
CA GLU A 61 -4.85 8.20 19.16
C GLU A 61 -3.85 9.19 19.78
N PHE A 62 -2.95 8.71 20.64
CA PHE A 62 -1.90 9.56 21.22
C PHE A 62 -0.98 10.16 20.15
N PHE A 63 -0.55 9.35 19.18
CA PHE A 63 0.24 9.82 18.06
C PHE A 63 -0.52 10.88 17.25
N ARG A 64 -1.80 10.66 16.97
CA ARG A 64 -2.64 11.63 16.26
C ARG A 64 -2.76 12.95 17.03
N MET A 65 -2.91 12.90 18.35
CA MET A 65 -2.94 14.10 19.18
C MET A 65 -1.60 14.85 19.17
N ALA A 66 -0.48 14.13 19.37
CA ALA A 66 0.86 14.73 19.36
C ALA A 66 1.20 15.36 17.99
N THR A 67 0.81 14.70 16.91
CA THR A 67 1.06 15.19 15.55
C THR A 67 0.17 16.39 15.19
N LEU A 68 -1.08 16.44 15.69
CA LEU A 68 -1.95 17.61 15.54
C LEU A 68 -1.39 18.83 16.27
N GLN A 69 -0.85 18.67 17.48
CA GLN A 69 -0.22 19.76 18.22
C GLN A 69 1.01 20.34 17.49
N LYS A 70 1.75 19.48 16.80
CA LYS A 70 2.93 19.85 16.00
C LYS A 70 2.59 20.34 14.58
N GLY A 71 1.31 20.36 14.19
CA GLY A 71 0.88 20.86 12.88
C GLY A 71 1.32 19.99 11.70
N LEU A 72 1.45 18.67 11.90
CA LEU A 72 1.81 17.76 10.81
C LEU A 72 0.63 17.49 9.87
N GLU A 73 0.92 17.42 8.58
CA GLU A 73 -0.08 17.13 7.56
C GLU A 73 -0.47 15.65 7.58
N ASP A 74 -1.58 15.29 6.94
CA ASP A 74 -2.03 13.90 6.89
C ASP A 74 -1.00 12.99 6.20
N PHE A 75 -0.31 13.52 5.18
CA PHE A 75 0.80 12.84 4.51
C PHE A 75 1.96 12.57 5.47
N ASP A 76 2.43 13.59 6.19
CA ASP A 76 3.50 13.46 7.18
C ASP A 76 3.18 12.36 8.20
N ARG A 77 1.94 12.34 8.70
CA ARG A 77 1.48 11.36 9.67
C ARG A 77 1.52 9.94 9.09
N SER A 78 1.02 9.74 7.87
CA SER A 78 1.07 8.44 7.21
C SER A 78 2.49 7.95 6.99
N LEU A 79 3.38 8.84 6.52
CA LEU A 79 4.78 8.54 6.30
C LEU A 79 5.48 8.10 7.58
N LEU A 80 5.25 8.81 8.70
CA LEU A 80 5.83 8.48 10.00
C LEU A 80 5.34 7.11 10.51
N ILE A 81 4.07 6.78 10.32
CA ILE A 81 3.51 5.47 10.69
C ILE A 81 4.17 4.37 9.85
N ASP A 82 4.25 4.55 8.53
CA ASP A 82 4.85 3.56 7.63
C ASP A 82 6.33 3.33 7.94
N LEU A 83 7.07 4.40 8.24
CA LEU A 83 8.47 4.30 8.65
C LEU A 83 8.62 3.63 10.02
N ALA A 84 7.74 3.94 10.97
CA ALA A 84 7.72 3.29 12.28
C ALA A 84 7.48 1.79 12.14
N GLU A 85 6.53 1.37 11.29
CA GLU A 85 6.25 -0.03 11.02
C GLU A 85 7.44 -0.72 10.34
N THR A 86 8.04 -0.06 9.35
CA THR A 86 9.20 -0.57 8.59
C THR A 86 10.39 -0.82 9.50
N TYR A 87 10.68 0.11 10.42
CA TYR A 87 11.82 0.03 11.34
C TYR A 87 11.49 -0.56 12.71
N GLN A 88 10.26 -1.07 12.88
CA GLN A 88 9.73 -1.66 14.11
C GLN A 88 9.92 -0.77 15.34
N ILE A 89 9.72 0.54 15.18
CA ILE A 89 9.87 1.49 16.28
C ILE A 89 8.63 1.41 17.16
N ARG A 90 8.85 1.15 18.45
CA ARG A 90 7.82 1.13 19.47
C ARG A 90 8.34 1.81 20.74
N PRO A 91 7.53 2.65 21.41
CA PRO A 91 6.23 3.14 20.96
C PRO A 91 6.29 4.26 19.89
N LEU A 92 5.31 4.30 18.99
CA LEU A 92 5.12 5.18 17.84
C LEU A 92 5.21 6.67 18.20
N TYR A 93 4.65 7.08 19.33
CA TYR A 93 4.67 8.48 19.76
C TYR A 93 6.08 9.03 19.98
N LYS A 94 7.08 8.16 20.28
CA LYS A 94 8.47 8.60 20.49
C LYS A 94 9.07 9.25 19.26
N ILE A 95 8.61 8.89 18.06
CA ILE A 95 9.10 9.46 16.80
C ILE A 95 8.78 10.96 16.71
N VAL A 96 7.74 11.42 17.40
CA VAL A 96 7.27 12.81 17.38
C VAL A 96 7.71 13.58 18.61
N LEU A 97 8.02 12.88 19.71
CA LEU A 97 8.36 13.49 21.00
C LEU A 97 9.86 13.46 21.32
N GLU A 98 10.60 12.46 20.84
CA GLU A 98 12.02 12.26 21.15
C GLU A 98 12.87 12.43 19.88
N HIS A 99 13.71 13.46 19.84
CA HIS A 99 14.59 13.73 18.70
C HIS A 99 15.59 12.61 18.43
N GLU A 100 16.15 12.00 19.48
CA GLU A 100 17.05 10.85 19.34
C GLU A 100 16.39 9.68 18.62
N THR A 101 15.12 9.38 18.94
CA THR A 101 14.35 8.31 18.28
C THR A 101 14.12 8.63 16.81
N PHE A 102 13.80 9.89 16.49
CA PHE A 102 13.63 10.34 15.12
C PHE A 102 14.94 10.31 14.32
N ARG A 103 16.06 10.71 14.93
CA ARG A 103 17.39 10.68 14.32
C ARG A 103 17.86 9.25 14.03
N MET A 104 17.63 8.33 14.98
CA MET A 104 17.88 6.90 14.77
C MET A 104 17.06 6.34 13.59
N LEU A 105 15.80 6.78 13.45
CA LEU A 105 14.95 6.41 12.32
C LEU A 105 15.54 6.93 11.01
N GLN A 106 15.94 8.20 10.96
CA GLN A 106 16.59 8.77 9.77
C GLN A 106 17.88 8.04 9.41
N GLU A 107 18.72 7.70 10.38
CA GLU A 107 19.97 6.98 10.15
C GLU A 107 19.72 5.58 9.58
N LYS A 108 18.74 4.85 10.13
CA LYS A 108 18.30 3.57 9.57
C LYS A 108 17.78 3.72 8.15
N PHE A 109 17.00 4.76 7.88
CA PHE A 109 16.50 5.08 6.54
C PHE A 109 17.63 5.39 5.56
N ARG A 110 18.61 6.21 5.95
CA ARG A 110 19.80 6.51 5.13
C ARG A 110 20.66 5.29 4.86
N ARG A 111 20.77 4.38 5.83
CA ARG A 111 21.52 3.13 5.66
C ARG A 111 20.87 2.22 4.63
N ASP A 112 19.55 2.06 4.72
CA ASP A 112 18.80 1.20 3.81
C ASP A 112 18.63 1.86 2.43
N HIS A 113 18.67 3.19 2.37
CA HIS A 113 18.58 3.99 1.15
C HIS A 113 19.80 4.93 1.07
N PRO A 114 20.96 4.45 0.59
CA PRO A 114 22.18 5.25 0.54
C PRO A 114 21.92 6.58 -0.18
N GLU A 115 22.47 7.64 0.41
CA GLU A 115 22.17 9.05 0.08
C GLU A 115 22.49 9.41 -1.37
N THR A 116 23.37 8.64 -2.00
CA THR A 116 23.84 8.86 -3.36
C THR A 116 23.05 7.99 -4.33
N THR A 117 22.18 8.62 -5.10
CA THR A 117 21.77 8.06 -6.41
C THR A 117 23.02 8.01 -7.31
N SER A 118 23.05 7.17 -8.34
CA SER A 118 24.22 7.04 -9.26
C SER A 118 24.71 8.36 -9.89
N THR A 119 23.92 9.43 -9.74
CA THR A 119 24.13 10.81 -10.20
C THR A 119 24.71 11.79 -9.16
N GLY A 120 24.95 11.39 -7.91
CA GLY A 120 25.54 12.29 -6.89
C GLY A 120 24.55 13.21 -6.15
N ASP A 121 23.27 13.22 -6.56
CA ASP A 121 22.22 13.97 -5.88
C ASP A 121 21.67 13.24 -4.65
N VAL A 122 21.41 14.02 -3.59
CA VAL A 122 20.71 13.58 -2.38
C VAL A 122 19.29 13.18 -2.78
N LYS A 123 18.90 11.95 -2.46
CA LYS A 123 17.54 11.48 -2.76
C LYS A 123 16.49 12.41 -2.12
N PRO A 124 15.43 12.78 -2.86
CA PRO A 124 14.40 13.69 -2.37
C PRO A 124 13.70 13.18 -1.10
N SER A 125 13.64 11.86 -0.91
CA SER A 125 13.09 11.25 0.31
C SER A 125 13.94 11.54 1.56
N VAL A 126 15.28 11.54 1.44
CA VAL A 126 16.19 11.86 2.55
C VAL A 126 16.13 13.35 2.87
N ALA A 127 16.08 14.20 1.83
CA ALA A 127 15.90 15.63 2.00
C ALA A 127 14.55 15.97 2.67
N TYR A 128 13.48 15.26 2.30
CA TYR A 128 12.17 15.41 2.93
C TYR A 128 12.20 15.09 4.42
N LEU A 129 12.82 13.97 4.81
CA LEU A 129 12.95 13.61 6.22
C LEU A 129 13.75 14.63 7.04
N ALA A 130 14.78 15.23 6.46
CA ALA A 130 15.53 16.32 7.09
C ALA A 130 14.67 17.60 7.23
N SER A 131 13.78 17.88 6.28
CA SER A 131 12.81 18.99 6.41
C SER A 131 11.76 18.71 7.50
N LEU A 132 11.33 17.45 7.62
CA LEU A 132 10.40 16.99 8.65
C LEU A 132 11.00 17.10 10.05
N GLU A 133 12.30 16.82 10.19
CA GLU A 133 13.05 17.01 11.44
C GLU A 133 12.93 18.43 11.97
N LYS A 134 13.21 19.41 11.11
CA LYS A 134 13.14 20.84 11.46
C LYS A 134 11.73 21.28 11.84
N LYS A 135 10.71 20.68 11.23
CA LYS A 135 9.30 20.93 11.53
C LYS A 135 8.89 20.32 12.88
N LEU A 136 9.39 19.12 13.20
CA LEU A 136 9.08 18.39 14.43
C LEU A 136 9.82 18.96 15.66
N PHE A 137 11.09 19.32 15.48
CA PHE A 137 12.03 19.71 16.54
C PHE A 137 12.71 21.06 16.21
N PRO A 138 11.96 22.18 16.21
CA PRO A 138 12.51 23.50 15.86
C PRO A 138 13.49 24.08 16.90
N GLU A 139 13.48 23.58 18.14
CA GLU A 139 14.35 24.06 19.23
C GLU A 139 15.70 23.34 19.33
N GLU A 140 15.87 22.22 18.62
CA GLU A 140 17.07 21.36 18.67
C GLU A 140 17.89 21.40 17.37
N ALA A 141 17.53 22.28 16.43
CA ALA A 141 18.13 22.43 15.10
C ALA A 141 19.06 23.65 14.97
#